data_AF-A0AAD9NZC2-F1
#
_entry.id   AF-A0AAD9NZC2-F1
#
_cell.length_a   1.000
_cell.length_b   1.000
_cell.length_c   1.000
_cell.angle_alpha   90.00
_cell.angle_beta   90.00
_cell.angle_gamma   90.00
#
_symmetry.space_group_name_H-M   'P 1'
#
loop_
_entity.id
_entity.type
_entity.pdbx_description
1 polymer ?
#
loop_
_entity_poly.entity_id
_entity_poly.type
_entity_poly.pdbx_seq_one_letter_code
_entity_poly.pdbx_strand_id
1 'polypeptide(L)' 'MSTTLQLENAESYFYLGQRYSTKDKNQENEIQGRITAGWTAFAKHRDIFKGNIGIRLKRQVYNSCVQQ' A
#
# COMPACT_ATOMS: atom_id res chain seq x y z
N MET A 1 33.89 11.94 12.44
CA MET A 1 33.90 10.51 12.03
C MET A 1 32.52 10.19 11.51
N SER A 2 32.39 9.92 10.20
CA SER A 2 31.10 9.60 9.56
C SER A 2 30.90 8.09 9.64
N THR A 3 29.92 7.66 10.43
CA THR A 3 29.57 6.25 10.57
C THR A 3 28.83 5.83 9.31
N THR A 4 29.52 5.18 8.38
CA THR A 4 28.88 4.48 7.26
C THR A 4 28.05 3.34 7.84
N LEU A 5 26.73 3.55 7.96
CA LEU A 5 25.77 2.49 8.21
C LEU A 5 25.82 1.54 7.01
N GLN A 6 26.51 0.41 7.18
CA GLN A 6 26.45 -0.70 6.23
C GLN A 6 25.03 -1.26 6.29
N LEU A 7 24.19 -0.84 5.34
CA LEU A 7 22.83 -1.35 5.17
C LEU A 7 22.92 -2.73 4.53
N GLU A 8 22.71 -3.77 5.34
CA GLU A 8 22.59 -5.14 4.85
C GLU A 8 21.27 -5.29 4.07
N ASN A 9 21.34 -5.77 2.83
CA ASN A 9 20.16 -5.90 1.98
C ASN A 9 19.45 -7.22 2.30
N ALA A 10 18.24 -7.14 2.86
CA ALA A 10 17.48 -8.34 3.22
C ALA A 10 16.98 -9.07 1.96
N GLU A 11 17.32 -10.37 1.82
CA GLU A 11 16.89 -11.19 0.67
C GLU A 11 15.37 -11.38 0.57
N SER A 12 14.66 -11.25 1.70
CA SER A 12 13.21 -11.31 1.76
C SER A 12 12.68 -10.64 3.02
N TYR A 13 11.45 -10.14 2.94
CA TYR A 13 10.72 -9.54 4.05
C TYR A 13 9.24 -9.93 4.01
N PHE A 14 8.60 -9.94 5.17
CA PHE A 14 7.16 -10.10 5.27
C PHE A 14 6.51 -8.72 5.30
N TYR A 15 5.55 -8.49 4.41
CA TYR A 15 4.74 -7.28 4.39
C TYR A 15 3.27 -7.66 4.30
N LEU A 16 2.48 -7.19 5.27
CA LEU A 16 1.04 -7.47 5.36
C LEU A 16 0.70 -8.97 5.24
N GLY A 17 1.50 -9.82 5.89
CA GLY A 17 1.30 -11.28 5.89
C GLY A 17 1.80 -12.02 4.66
N GLN A 18 2.29 -11.32 3.64
CA GLN A 18 2.87 -11.91 2.43
C GLN A 18 4.40 -11.81 2.43
N ARG A 19 5.07 -12.86 1.94
CA ARG A 19 6.53 -12.90 1.82
C ARG A 19 6.94 -12.32 0.47
N TYR A 20 7.78 -11.29 0.51
CA TYR A 20 8.38 -10.68 -0.67
C TYR A 20 9.86 -10.98 -0.70
N SER A 21 10.38 -11.43 -1.84
CA SER A 21 11.83 -11.51 -2.06
C SER A 21 12.30 -10.27 -2.81
N THR A 22 13.48 -9.78 -2.46
CA THR A 22 14.18 -8.72 -3.21
C THR A 22 14.84 -9.25 -4.49
N LYS A 23 14.98 -10.57 -4.63
CA LYS A 23 15.50 -11.22 -5.86
C LYS A 23 14.43 -11.31 -6.95
N ASP A 24 13.18 -11.51 -6.55
CA ASP A 24 12.06 -11.42 -7.46
C ASP A 24 11.69 -9.94 -7.60
N LYS A 25 11.51 -9.44 -8.83
CA LYS A 25 10.98 -8.08 -9.09
C LYS A 25 9.52 -7.89 -8.64
N ASN A 26 9.06 -8.68 -7.67
CA ASN A 26 7.71 -8.69 -7.12
C ASN A 26 7.36 -7.40 -6.35
N GLN A 27 8.34 -6.56 -6.02
CA GLN A 27 8.08 -5.22 -5.47
C GLN A 27 7.30 -4.34 -6.46
N GLU A 28 7.66 -4.34 -7.75
CA GLU A 28 6.92 -3.56 -8.75
C GLU A 28 5.47 -4.06 -8.88
N ASN A 29 5.28 -5.38 -8.82
CA ASN A 29 3.96 -6.00 -8.86
C ASN A 29 3.12 -5.67 -7.61
N GLU A 30 3.74 -5.60 -6.42
CA GLU A 30 3.07 -5.16 -5.17
C GLU A 30 2.61 -3.72 -5.28
N ILE A 31 3.51 -2.83 -5.71
CA ILE A 31 3.22 -1.41 -5.88
C ILE A 31 2.07 -1.24 -6.88
N GLN A 32 2.15 -1.92 -8.03
CA GLN A 32 1.13 -1.86 -9.06
C GLN A 32 -0.21 -2.43 -8.56
N GLY A 33 -0.17 -3.51 -7.79
CA GLY A 33 -1.35 -4.10 -7.14
C GLY A 33 -2.03 -3.11 -6.20
N ARG A 34 -1.26 -2.38 -5.39
CA ARG A 34 -1.79 -1.37 -4.47
C ARG A 34 -2.37 -0.16 -5.17
N ILE A 35 -1.72 0.32 -6.22
CA ILE A 35 -2.25 1.39 -7.06
C ILE A 35 -3.60 0.97 -7.64
N THR A 36 -3.66 -0.24 -8.20
CA THR A 36 -4.88 -0.79 -8.81
C THR A 36 -6.00 -0.96 -7.79
N ALA A 37 -5.70 -1.52 -6.61
CA ALA A 37 -6.67 -1.69 -5.52
C ALA A 37 -7.20 -0.34 -5.02
N GLY A 38 -6.32 0.66 -4.86
CA GLY A 38 -6.70 2.01 -4.46
C GLY A 38 -7.66 2.66 -5.45
N TRP A 39 -7.35 2.60 -6.76
CA TRP A 39 -8.24 3.10 -7.80
C TRP A 39 -9.58 2.36 -7.86
N THR A 40 -9.55 1.04 -7.67
CA THR A 40 -10.75 0.20 -7.66
C THR A 40 -11.68 0.57 -6.49
N ALA A 41 -11.13 0.72 -5.29
CA ALA A 41 -11.87 1.17 -4.11
C ALA A 41 -12.48 2.56 -4.32
N PHE A 42 -11.70 3.49 -4.89
CA PHE A 42 -12.19 4.83 -5.20
C PHE A 42 -13.33 4.80 -6.22
N ALA A 43 -13.18 4.05 -7.32
CA ALA A 43 -14.19 3.95 -8.36
C ALA A 43 -15.50 3.37 -7.82
N LYS A 44 -15.41 2.30 -7.01
CA LYS A 44 -16.56 1.62 -6.39
C LYS A 44 -17.34 2.51 -5.43
N HIS A 45 -16.65 3.37 -4.69
CA HIS A 45 -17.26 4.25 -3.69
C HIS A 45 -17.16 5.73 -4.07
N ARG A 46 -17.17 6.01 -5.38
CA ARG A 46 -16.93 7.36 -5.93
C ARG A 46 -17.88 8.40 -5.36
N ASP A 47 -19.14 8.06 -5.13
CA ASP A 47 -20.14 9.00 -4.61
C ASP A 47 -19.83 9.44 -3.17
N ILE A 48 -19.32 8.51 -2.37
CA ILE A 48 -18.86 8.78 -0.99
C ILE A 48 -17.61 9.67 -1.04
N PHE A 49 -16.62 9.33 -1.87
CA PHE A 49 -15.37 10.07 -1.95
C PHE A 49 -15.50 11.46 -2.60
N LYS A 50 -16.42 11.63 -3.55
CA LYS A 50 -16.77 12.93 -4.15
C LYS A 50 -17.78 13.72 -3.32
N GLY A 51 -18.48 13.07 -2.40
CA GLY A 51 -19.45 13.70 -1.52
C GLY A 51 -18.82 14.70 -0.54
N ASN A 52 -19.68 15.57 -0.01
CA ASN A 52 -19.34 16.54 1.04
C ASN A 52 -19.34 15.85 2.42
N ILE A 53 -18.38 14.96 2.63
CA ILE A 53 -18.14 14.30 3.92
C ILE A 53 -16.73 14.65 4.43
N GLY A 54 -16.57 14.65 5.75
CA GLY A 54 -15.29 14.96 6.38
C GLY A 54 -14.18 13.97 6.00
N ILE A 55 -12.95 14.47 5.89
CA ILE A 55 -11.77 13.68 5.48
C ILE A 55 -11.53 12.46 6.38
N ARG A 56 -11.87 12.56 7.68
CA ARG A 56 -11.76 11.45 8.63
C ARG A 56 -12.64 10.27 8.23
N LEU A 57 -13.87 10.54 7.78
CA LEU A 57 -14.82 9.51 7.36
C LEU A 57 -14.41 8.91 6.01
N LYS A 58 -13.96 9.74 5.05
CA LYS A 58 -13.36 9.25 3.79
C LYS A 58 -12.22 8.28 4.07
N ARG A 59 -11.32 8.64 5.00
CA ARG A 59 -10.20 7.76 5.39
C ARG A 59 -10.67 6.45 6.01
N GLN A 60 -11.69 6.47 6.87
CA GLN A 60 -12.25 5.24 7.44
C GLN A 60 -12.82 4.33 6.36
N VAL A 61 -13.60 4.87 5.43
CA VAL A 61 -14.17 4.11 4.31
C VAL A 61 -13.06 3.53 3.43
N TYR A 62 -12.07 4.34 3.05
CA TYR A 62 -10.93 3.85 2.26
C TYR A 62 -10.20 2.71 2.98
N ASN A 63 -9.91 2.87 4.27
CA ASN A 63 -9.22 1.83 5.05
C ASN A 63 -10.07 0.56 5.18
N SER A 64 -11.40 0.64 5.26
CA SER A 64 -12.25 -0.56 5.23
C SER A 64 -12.29 -1.26 3.87
N CYS A 65 -12.02 -0.53 2.77
CA CYS A 65 -11.96 -1.10 1.42
C CYS A 65 -10.59 -1.71 1.08
N VAL A 66 -9.53 -1.24 1.74
CA VAL A 66 -8.13 -1.63 1.50
C VAL A 66 -7.61 -2.55 2.63
N GLN A 67 -8.47 -2.91 3.58
CA GLN A 67 -8.17 -3.91 4.59
C GLN A 67 -8.07 -5.31 3.96
N GLN A 68 -6.81 -5.76 3.85
CA GLN A 68 -6.23 -7.11 3.95
C GLN A 68 -7.13 -8.30 3.57
#